data_AF-A0A949RP43-F1
#
_entry.id   AF-A0A949RP43-F1
#
_cell.length_a   1.000
_cell.length_b   1.000
_cell.length_c   1.000
_cell.angle_alpha   90.00
_cell.angle_beta   90.00
_cell.angle_gamma   90.00
#
_symmetry.space_group_name_H-M   'P 1'
#
loop_
_entity.id
_entity.type
_entity.pdbx_description
1 polymer ?
#
loop_
_entity_poly.entity_id
_entity_poly.type
_entity_poly.pdbx_seq_one_letter_code
_entity_poly.pdbx_strand_id
1 'polypeptide(L)'
;MRILTIAGCVVAAGTMLFAADEAALHGAMKEIGPVCSGLGKKIKAKDATASADAKTLVASFGPVRKFFQERKAEDGVAYSKTAAAEFKAISKLTAKGKWDEADASFKKATATCGGCHKAHREKAADGSWKVK
;
A
#
# COMPACT_ATOMS: atom_id res chain seq x y z
N MET A 1 31.69 -50.16 1.28
CA MET A 1 30.67 -49.47 2.11
C MET A 1 31.38 -48.49 3.04
N ARG A 2 31.30 -47.19 2.72
CA ARG A 2 31.59 -46.06 3.62
C ARG A 2 31.08 -44.79 2.93
N ILE A 3 29.83 -44.46 3.26
CA ILE A 3 29.11 -43.26 2.83
C ILE A 3 29.74 -42.09 3.60
N LEU A 4 30.40 -41.16 2.89
CA LEU A 4 30.83 -39.89 3.46
C LEU A 4 29.65 -38.92 3.42
N THR A 5 29.28 -38.45 4.60
CA THR A 5 28.20 -37.52 4.90
C THR A 5 28.44 -36.16 4.23
N ILE A 6 27.64 -35.82 3.21
CA ILE A 6 27.50 -34.44 2.73
C ILE A 6 26.56 -33.74 3.71
N ALA A 7 27.15 -33.06 4.69
CA ALA A 7 26.43 -32.20 5.63
C ALA A 7 25.86 -31.01 4.86
N GLY A 8 24.53 -30.87 4.92
CA GLY A 8 23.74 -29.95 4.11
C GLY A 8 24.12 -28.48 4.30
N CYS A 9 24.44 -27.83 3.19
CA CYS A 9 24.51 -26.39 3.06
C CYS A 9 23.34 -25.93 2.18
N VAL A 10 22.12 -26.13 2.67
CA VAL A 10 20.86 -25.63 2.07
C VAL A 10 19.98 -25.41 3.31
N VAL A 11 19.62 -24.20 3.76
CA VAL A 11 18.74 -23.22 3.14
C VAL A 11 18.93 -21.92 3.96
N ALA A 12 19.57 -20.88 3.42
CA ALA A 12 19.58 -19.54 4.03
C ALA A 12 19.11 -18.44 3.06
N ALA A 13 18.64 -18.82 1.86
CA ALA A 13 18.22 -17.87 0.83
C ALA A 13 16.76 -17.38 1.00
N GLY A 14 15.98 -17.99 1.90
CA GLY A 14 14.56 -17.66 2.06
C GLY A 14 14.28 -16.40 2.89
N THR A 15 15.11 -16.08 3.88
CA THR A 15 14.82 -15.00 4.85
C THR A 15 15.10 -13.59 4.31
N MET A 16 16.04 -13.44 3.36
CA MET A 16 16.41 -12.13 2.81
C MET A 16 15.35 -11.54 1.88
N LEU A 17 14.61 -12.38 1.12
CA LEU A 17 13.55 -11.89 0.23
C LEU A 17 12.41 -11.22 1.01
N PHE A 18 11.93 -11.87 2.09
CA PHE A 18 10.82 -11.32 2.88
C PHE A 18 11.18 -9.99 3.56
N ALA A 19 12.43 -9.83 4.01
CA ALA A 19 12.88 -8.58 4.62
C ALA A 19 12.91 -7.42 3.60
N ALA A 20 13.32 -7.68 2.36
CA ALA A 20 13.32 -6.67 1.30
C ALA A 20 11.90 -6.26 0.88
N ASP A 21 10.97 -7.21 0.78
CA ASP A 21 9.58 -6.93 0.42
C ASP A 21 8.84 -6.18 1.54
N GLU A 22 9.11 -6.52 2.81
CA GLU A 22 8.59 -5.76 3.96
C GLU A 22 9.14 -4.33 4.01
N ALA A 23 10.43 -4.14 3.73
CA ALA A 23 11.02 -2.80 3.64
C ALA A 23 10.39 -1.98 2.49
N ALA A 24 10.14 -2.60 1.33
CA ALA A 24 9.48 -1.95 0.20
C ALA A 24 8.03 -1.56 0.53
N LEU A 25 7.27 -2.44 1.21
CA LEU A 25 5.93 -2.12 1.69
C LEU A 25 5.97 -0.98 2.70
N HIS A 26 6.86 -1.04 3.69
CA HIS A 26 6.98 -0.02 4.73
C HIS A 26 7.34 1.34 4.12
N GLY A 27 8.29 1.37 3.18
CA GLY A 27 8.63 2.56 2.40
C GLY A 27 7.42 3.13 1.67
N ALA A 28 6.69 2.28 0.93
CA ALA A 28 5.47 2.71 0.23
C ALA A 28 4.41 3.29 1.20
N MET A 29 4.18 2.64 2.35
CA MET A 29 3.23 3.13 3.35
C MET A 29 3.65 4.47 3.97
N LYS A 30 4.94 4.67 4.18
CA LYS A 30 5.49 5.93 4.71
C LYS A 30 5.30 7.09 3.74
N GLU A 31 5.39 6.84 2.43
CA GLU A 31 5.11 7.82 1.39
C GLU A 31 3.60 8.09 1.22
N ILE A 32 2.77 7.03 1.26
CA ILE A 32 1.33 7.15 1.05
C ILE A 32 0.65 8.04 2.10
N GLY A 33 1.01 7.90 3.38
CA GLY A 33 0.36 8.62 4.49
C GLY A 33 0.35 10.15 4.32
N PRO A 34 1.53 10.80 4.20
CA PRO A 34 1.64 12.25 4.02
C PRO A 34 0.97 12.75 2.73
N VAL A 35 1.16 12.07 1.60
CA VAL A 35 0.57 12.46 0.31
C VAL A 35 -0.95 12.35 0.37
N CYS A 36 -1.50 11.29 0.98
CA CYS A 36 -2.94 11.13 1.15
C CYS A 36 -3.53 12.22 2.06
N SER A 37 -2.86 12.58 3.15
CA SER A 37 -3.27 13.68 4.02
C SER A 37 -3.26 15.02 3.28
N GLY A 38 -2.20 15.29 2.51
CA GLY A 38 -2.07 16.48 1.66
C GLY A 38 -3.18 16.56 0.61
N LEU A 39 -3.44 15.45 -0.09
CA LEU A 39 -4.53 15.34 -1.06
C LEU A 39 -5.88 15.70 -0.46
N GLY A 40 -6.22 15.17 0.72
CA GLY A 40 -7.48 15.49 1.39
C GLY A 40 -7.65 16.98 1.68
N LYS A 41 -6.57 17.68 2.06
CA LYS A 41 -6.57 19.14 2.24
C LYS A 41 -6.77 19.87 0.91
N LYS A 42 -6.06 19.45 -0.13
CA LYS A 42 -6.15 20.04 -1.48
C LYS A 42 -7.52 19.87 -2.12
N ILE A 43 -8.16 18.71 -1.95
CA ILE A 43 -9.54 18.48 -2.41
C ILE A 43 -10.49 19.49 -1.76
N LYS A 44 -10.40 19.68 -0.43
CA LYS A 44 -11.24 20.65 0.31
C LYS A 44 -10.98 22.10 -0.13
N ALA A 45 -9.72 22.43 -0.40
CA ALA A 45 -9.32 23.73 -0.89
C ALA A 45 -9.59 23.95 -2.40
N LYS A 46 -10.07 22.92 -3.11
CA LYS A 46 -10.27 22.92 -4.57
C LYS A 46 -8.98 23.27 -5.34
N ASP A 47 -7.84 22.81 -4.80
CA ASP A 47 -6.51 23.06 -5.34
C ASP A 47 -6.25 22.12 -6.53
N ALA A 48 -5.97 22.69 -7.70
CA ALA A 48 -5.71 21.96 -8.94
C ALA A 48 -4.53 20.97 -8.84
N THR A 49 -3.58 21.20 -7.92
CA THR A 49 -2.46 20.28 -7.67
C THR A 49 -2.89 18.96 -7.03
N ALA A 50 -4.14 18.85 -6.54
CA ALA A 50 -4.73 17.60 -6.05
C ALA A 50 -4.64 16.46 -7.08
N SER A 51 -4.75 16.77 -8.37
CA SER A 51 -4.68 15.75 -9.43
C SER A 51 -3.29 15.10 -9.50
N ALA A 52 -2.23 15.83 -9.18
CA ALA A 52 -0.85 15.32 -9.16
C ALA A 52 -0.63 14.40 -7.96
N ASP A 53 -1.02 14.81 -6.75
CA ASP A 53 -0.94 13.97 -5.54
C ASP A 53 -1.69 12.65 -5.72
N ALA A 54 -2.89 12.71 -6.32
CA ALA A 54 -3.67 11.51 -6.62
C ALA A 54 -2.93 10.56 -7.58
N LYS A 55 -2.21 11.06 -8.60
CA LYS A 55 -1.37 10.24 -9.49
C LYS A 55 -0.19 9.61 -8.74
N THR A 56 0.46 10.37 -7.87
CA THR A 56 1.54 9.86 -7.00
C THR A 56 1.03 8.69 -6.17
N LEU A 57 -0.15 8.82 -5.53
CA LEU A 57 -0.73 7.75 -4.74
C LEU A 57 -1.02 6.49 -5.55
N VAL A 58 -1.54 6.62 -6.79
CA VAL A 58 -1.75 5.47 -7.68
C VAL A 58 -0.45 4.68 -7.90
N ALA A 59 0.67 5.37 -8.12
CA ALA A 59 1.96 4.73 -8.33
C ALA A 59 2.46 4.00 -7.07
N SER A 60 2.25 4.58 -5.89
CA SER A 60 2.69 4.02 -4.62
C SER A 60 2.00 2.70 -4.23
N PHE A 61 0.87 2.33 -4.84
CA PHE A 61 0.23 1.03 -4.62
C PHE A 61 0.87 -0.14 -5.39
N GLY A 62 1.84 0.12 -6.27
CA GLY A 62 2.58 -0.93 -6.97
C GLY A 62 3.29 -1.91 -6.02
N PRO A 63 4.18 -1.42 -5.13
CA PRO A 63 4.85 -2.24 -4.12
C PRO A 63 3.87 -2.95 -3.16
N VAL A 64 2.79 -2.27 -2.77
CA VAL A 64 1.74 -2.83 -1.88
C VAL A 64 1.09 -4.05 -2.51
N ARG A 65 0.71 -3.93 -3.79
CA ARG A 65 0.12 -5.05 -4.53
C ARG A 65 1.10 -6.20 -4.68
N LYS A 66 2.36 -5.90 -5.06
CA LYS A 66 3.42 -6.90 -5.22
C LYS A 66 3.61 -7.72 -3.94
N PHE A 67 3.72 -7.03 -2.81
CA PHE A 67 3.88 -7.64 -1.49
C PHE A 67 2.78 -8.68 -1.18
N PHE A 68 1.50 -8.32 -1.37
CA PHE A 68 0.39 -9.24 -1.12
C PHE A 68 0.27 -10.35 -2.17
N GLN A 69 0.69 -10.10 -3.43
CA GLN A 69 0.76 -11.13 -4.46
C GLN A 69 1.78 -12.22 -4.10
N GLU A 70 2.96 -11.83 -3.64
CA GLU A 70 4.03 -12.78 -3.24
C GLU A 70 3.63 -13.62 -2.03
N ARG A 71 2.77 -13.07 -1.16
CA ARG A 71 2.21 -13.78 0.00
C ARG A 71 0.90 -14.53 -0.28
N LYS A 72 0.41 -14.50 -1.52
CA LYS A 72 -0.88 -15.11 -1.91
C LYS A 72 -2.03 -14.68 -0.99
N ALA A 73 -2.08 -13.39 -0.68
CA ALA A 73 -3.15 -12.75 0.10
C ALA A 73 -4.06 -11.98 -0.86
N GLU A 74 -5.05 -12.66 -1.45
CA GLU A 74 -5.89 -12.11 -2.51
C GLU A 74 -6.72 -10.90 -2.06
N ASP A 75 -7.12 -10.87 -0.79
CA ASP A 75 -7.80 -9.73 -0.16
C ASP A 75 -6.89 -8.49 -0.09
N GLY A 76 -5.62 -8.65 0.32
CA GLY A 76 -4.62 -7.59 0.29
C GLY A 76 -4.36 -7.05 -1.13
N VAL A 77 -4.31 -7.96 -2.11
CA VAL A 77 -4.25 -7.59 -3.53
C VAL A 77 -5.50 -6.80 -3.94
N ALA A 78 -6.69 -7.23 -3.54
CA ALA A 78 -7.94 -6.54 -3.83
C ALA A 78 -7.98 -5.13 -3.20
N TYR A 79 -7.62 -5.00 -1.93
CA TYR A 79 -7.53 -3.70 -1.26
C TYR A 79 -6.59 -2.74 -1.98
N SER A 80 -5.39 -3.20 -2.38
CA SER A 80 -4.42 -2.37 -3.09
C SER A 80 -4.95 -1.87 -4.45
N LYS A 81 -5.66 -2.73 -5.19
CA LYS A 81 -6.29 -2.37 -6.47
C LYS A 81 -7.43 -1.38 -6.29
N THR A 82 -8.28 -1.61 -5.30
CA THR A 82 -9.41 -0.73 -4.99
C THR A 82 -8.93 0.67 -4.61
N ALA A 83 -7.96 0.78 -3.70
CA ALA A 83 -7.41 2.08 -3.31
C ALA A 83 -6.79 2.81 -4.51
N ALA A 84 -5.98 2.12 -5.34
CA ALA A 84 -5.42 2.71 -6.55
C ALA A 84 -6.49 3.16 -7.56
N ALA A 85 -7.59 2.40 -7.70
CA ALA A 85 -8.70 2.78 -8.57
C ALA A 85 -9.41 4.05 -8.09
N GLU A 86 -9.64 4.19 -6.78
CA GLU A 86 -10.22 5.40 -6.18
C GLU A 86 -9.31 6.61 -6.37
N PHE A 87 -7.99 6.50 -6.13
CA PHE A 87 -7.06 7.60 -6.40
C PHE A 87 -6.98 7.97 -7.89
N LYS A 88 -7.09 6.99 -8.80
CA LYS A 88 -7.20 7.25 -10.24
C LYS A 88 -8.49 8.01 -10.57
N ALA A 89 -9.60 7.71 -9.90
CA ALA A 89 -10.86 8.45 -10.06
C ALA A 89 -10.72 9.88 -9.54
N ILE A 90 -10.16 10.07 -8.34
CA ILE A 90 -9.90 11.39 -7.75
C ILE A 90 -9.07 12.26 -8.68
N SER A 91 -8.00 11.73 -9.28
CA SER A 91 -7.17 12.48 -10.24
C SER A 91 -7.98 13.01 -11.43
N LYS A 92 -8.90 12.22 -11.97
CA LYS A 92 -9.79 12.61 -13.09
C LYS A 92 -10.86 13.62 -12.65
N LEU A 93 -11.42 13.44 -11.46
CA LEU A 93 -12.50 14.29 -10.94
C LEU A 93 -11.98 15.69 -10.59
N THR A 94 -10.85 15.76 -9.89
CA THR A 94 -10.17 17.03 -9.56
C THR A 94 -9.75 17.78 -10.82
N ALA A 95 -9.25 17.09 -11.86
CA ALA A 95 -8.92 17.71 -13.15
C ALA A 95 -10.15 18.28 -13.89
N LYS A 96 -11.35 17.81 -13.56
CA LYS A 96 -12.63 18.30 -14.13
C LYS A 96 -13.36 19.29 -13.21
N GLY A 97 -12.77 19.68 -12.08
CA GLY A 97 -13.41 20.54 -11.08
C GLY A 97 -14.57 19.89 -10.34
N LYS A 98 -14.71 18.55 -10.41
CA LYS A 98 -15.76 17.76 -9.73
C LYS A 98 -15.36 17.46 -8.28
N TRP A 99 -15.24 18.51 -7.47
CA TRP A 99 -14.63 18.42 -6.13
C TRP A 99 -15.43 17.59 -5.13
N ASP A 100 -16.76 17.67 -5.15
CA ASP A 100 -17.60 16.90 -4.22
C ASP A 100 -17.55 15.39 -4.53
N GLU A 101 -17.55 15.03 -5.82
CA GLU A 101 -17.33 13.65 -6.27
C GLU A 101 -15.92 13.15 -5.90
N ALA A 102 -14.91 14.03 -5.98
CA ALA A 102 -13.54 13.72 -5.59
C ALA A 102 -13.43 13.49 -4.07
N ASP A 103 -14.10 14.29 -3.24
CA ASP A 103 -14.15 14.10 -1.79
C ASP A 103 -14.87 12.80 -1.41
N ALA A 104 -15.97 12.47 -2.08
CA ALA A 104 -16.65 11.18 -1.90
C ALA A 104 -15.73 9.99 -2.23
N SER A 105 -14.97 10.07 -3.33
CA SER A 105 -13.99 9.05 -3.72
C SER A 105 -12.82 8.98 -2.72
N PHE A 106 -12.37 10.13 -2.20
CA PHE A 106 -11.34 10.19 -1.17
C PHE A 106 -11.77 9.51 0.14
N LYS A 107 -13.02 9.70 0.57
CA LYS A 107 -13.60 8.99 1.72
C LYS A 107 -13.62 7.48 1.51
N LYS A 108 -13.97 7.00 0.31
CA LYS A 108 -13.91 5.57 -0.03
C LYS A 108 -12.48 5.03 -0.02
N ALA A 109 -11.52 5.78 -0.58
CA ALA A 109 -10.10 5.41 -0.56
C ALA A 109 -9.58 5.26 0.88
N THR A 110 -9.85 6.24 1.74
CA THR A 110 -9.41 6.22 3.14
C THR A 110 -10.09 5.11 3.96
N ALA A 111 -11.36 4.80 3.70
CA ALA A 111 -12.02 3.64 4.29
C ALA A 111 -11.36 2.32 3.86
N THR A 112 -10.94 2.21 2.59
CA THR A 112 -10.20 1.06 2.06
C THR A 112 -8.86 0.89 2.79
N CYS A 113 -8.14 1.98 3.07
CA CYS A 113 -6.91 1.95 3.87
C CYS A 113 -7.17 1.37 5.27
N GLY A 114 -8.23 1.82 5.95
CA GLY A 114 -8.63 1.30 7.26
C GLY A 114 -8.98 -0.19 7.24
N GLY A 115 -9.71 -0.63 6.21
CA GLY A 115 -10.04 -2.04 6.00
C GLY A 115 -8.80 -2.91 5.83
N CYS A 116 -7.88 -2.52 4.93
CA CYS A 116 -6.63 -3.23 4.71
C CYS A 116 -5.76 -3.27 5.97
N HIS A 117 -5.65 -2.16 6.71
CA HIS A 117 -4.87 -2.11 7.94
C HIS A 117 -5.46 -3.02 9.02
N LYS A 118 -6.78 -3.02 9.21
CA LYS A 118 -7.43 -3.94 10.15
C LYS A 118 -7.25 -5.41 9.72
N ALA A 119 -7.31 -5.66 8.43
CA ALA A 119 -7.19 -7.00 7.87
C ALA A 119 -5.76 -7.53 7.92
N HIS A 120 -4.72 -6.70 7.77
CA HIS A 120 -3.35 -7.19 7.58
C HIS A 120 -2.32 -6.63 8.54
N ARG A 121 -2.70 -5.78 9.52
CA ARG A 121 -1.74 -5.28 10.51
C ARG A 121 -2.08 -5.76 11.90
N GLU A 122 -1.03 -6.08 12.64
CA GLU A 122 -1.07 -6.33 14.07
C GLU A 122 -0.16 -5.36 14.80
N LYS A 123 -0.51 -5.05 16.05
CA LYS A 123 0.28 -4.18 16.90
C LYS A 123 1.23 -5.05 17.72
N ALA A 124 2.53 -4.85 17.52
CA ALA A 124 3.58 -5.54 18.27
C ALA A 124 3.65 -5.01 19.72
N ALA A 125 4.33 -5.76 20.59
CA ALA A 125 4.46 -5.44 22.02
C ALA A 125 5.15 -4.09 22.28
N ASP A 126 6.03 -3.66 21.38
CA ASP A 126 6.69 -2.35 21.40
C ASP A 126 5.79 -1.20 20.89
N GLY A 127 4.54 -1.50 20.53
CA GLY A 127 3.58 -0.56 19.99
C GLY A 127 3.72 -0.27 18.49
N SER A 128 4.73 -0.83 17.82
CA SER A 128 4.87 -0.76 16.37
C SER A 128 3.79 -1.58 15.66
N TRP A 129 3.55 -1.31 14.38
CA TRP A 129 2.64 -2.11 13.58
C TRP A 129 3.41 -2.95 12.58
N LYS A 130 3.08 -4.23 12.53
CA LYS A 130 3.65 -5.20 11.58
C LYS A 130 2.57 -5.75 10.68
N VAL A 131 2.97 -6.26 9.53
CA VAL A 131 2.06 -7.04 8.69
C VAL A 131 1.97 -8.45 9.27
N LYS A 132 0.74 -8.96 9.34
CA LYS A 132 0.44 -10.33 9.80
C LYS A 132 0.54 -11.36 8.67
#